data_AF-A0A0D2IRB3-F1
#
_entry.id   AF-A0A0D2IRB3-F1
#
_cell.length_a   1.000
_cell.length_b   1.000
_cell.length_c   1.000
_cell.angle_alpha   90.00
_cell.angle_beta   90.00
_cell.angle_gamma   90.00
#
_symmetry.space_group_name_H-M   'P 1'
#
loop_
_entity.id
_entity.type
_entity.pdbx_description
1 polymer ?
#
loop_
_entity_poly.entity_id
_entity_poly.type
_entity_poly.pdbx_seq_one_letter_code
_entity_poly.pdbx_strand_id
1 'polypeptide(L)'
;MASSSPPCTGTQPRDVDNVDRGVTGNPAPFADGYDMALRFNTDGLGLTYIGIVIAWTCLLLPTAICLLRNRHIPYLRIRNMPLAISAVATLHVYWVLCMIAYVLNGYFPCSTEYWVMSIYLPLGIALFHATNSQLLSVATAQKRYAQGNLLVEPRPKSNPKLRGWRKWWEKLKAYNATKNTMAWIGIGMLFQIFFALIVFLVSRKFHPGFGTTGHEVTRSGCRRGWEWWPSIMWQIFWAWIYAPILLWRVRGIRDVHGWRSQTIACIVAGLPASPMWLIALYARGMRPVNKYFVPPLWFSASIVIMQASVVFVPFFQIFKNRKLETETREIIAEWEERQKSDGSLASGSTKPAARSRYSTRSSVKSANLQHGEIYTMSALEKTLRLNPTPLLMFSALRDFSGENISFLIHVREWKANWGSRTPKSGLLRKKEPVKPHDQALIRHQFKQAVGIYSSFVSLKYSDFPINISSAHLRELEAIFEQYAALVCGEPSSNAATPFENQWSSTVSEDLESQTGKDQLSVVSIVIGEGRRDELIPDSNRTRQLQELKMTNFGERLPASIVIPDTFDPTVFDKAELSIKELVLTNTWAKFVKAGFAQNTVKWSFAAQFQATIDACRQKFPKFVRGLRK
;
A
#
# COMPACT_ATOMS: atom_id res chain seq x y z
N MET A 1 71.45 44.80 -24.09
CA MET A 1 72.04 44.70 -22.73
C MET A 1 70.89 44.51 -21.74
N ALA A 2 71.16 43.87 -20.59
CA ALA A 2 70.14 43.29 -19.70
C ALA A 2 69.72 44.17 -18.50
N SER A 3 68.73 43.67 -17.74
CA SER A 3 68.26 44.05 -16.38
C SER A 3 67.42 45.33 -16.21
N SER A 4 66.46 45.44 -15.26
CA SER A 4 65.77 44.42 -14.40
C SER A 4 64.50 44.99 -13.71
N SER A 5 63.61 44.10 -13.23
CA SER A 5 62.40 44.39 -12.40
C SER A 5 62.63 44.00 -10.91
N PRO A 6 61.65 44.10 -9.96
CA PRO A 6 60.46 44.97 -9.73
C PRO A 6 60.59 45.65 -8.31
N PRO A 7 59.66 45.68 -7.30
CA PRO A 7 58.18 45.67 -7.23
C PRO A 7 57.46 46.69 -6.27
N CYS A 8 56.22 47.04 -6.62
CA CYS A 8 54.98 47.18 -5.81
C CYS A 8 54.86 47.95 -4.46
N THR A 9 53.97 48.96 -4.44
CA THR A 9 52.74 49.15 -3.60
C THR A 9 52.11 50.50 -4.02
N GLY A 10 50.81 50.83 -3.96
CA GLY A 10 49.60 50.22 -3.41
C GLY A 10 48.64 51.37 -3.01
N THR A 11 47.68 51.75 -3.87
CA THR A 11 46.87 52.99 -3.72
C THR A 11 45.38 52.75 -3.47
N GLN A 12 44.85 53.34 -2.39
CA GLN A 12 43.40 53.53 -2.19
C GLN A 12 42.84 54.67 -3.07
N PRO A 13 41.52 54.68 -3.29
CA PRO A 13 40.80 55.96 -3.17
C PRO A 13 39.39 55.89 -2.51
N ARG A 14 39.19 56.83 -1.56
CA ARG A 14 37.99 57.64 -1.26
C ARG A 14 36.59 57.01 -1.06
N ASP A 15 36.09 57.19 0.16
CA ASP A 15 34.65 57.24 0.50
C ASP A 15 33.88 58.34 -0.25
N VAL A 16 32.61 58.06 -0.56
CA VAL A 16 31.55 59.05 -0.82
C VAL A 16 30.21 58.53 -0.26
N ASP A 17 29.63 59.33 0.63
CA ASP A 17 28.22 59.39 1.07
C ASP A 17 27.52 58.13 1.63
N ASN A 18 27.62 57.98 2.96
CA ASN A 18 26.61 57.29 3.76
C ASN A 18 25.87 58.33 4.64
N VAL A 19 24.61 58.64 4.31
CA VAL A 19 23.81 59.62 5.05
C VAL A 19 23.16 58.96 6.26
N ASP A 20 23.92 58.86 7.35
CA ASP A 20 23.41 58.49 8.67
C ASP A 20 23.81 59.54 9.73
N ARG A 21 22.85 60.40 10.07
CA ARG A 21 22.89 61.20 11.31
C ARG A 21 21.53 61.15 12.00
N GLY A 22 21.51 60.53 13.18
CA GLY A 22 20.65 61.01 14.26
C GLY A 22 19.38 60.23 14.55
N VAL A 23 19.47 58.92 14.78
CA VAL A 23 18.62 58.27 15.80
C VAL A 23 19.48 57.33 16.66
N THR A 24 19.90 57.80 17.84
CA THR A 24 20.42 56.93 18.91
C THR A 24 19.27 56.17 19.57
N GLY A 25 18.67 55.25 18.81
CA GLY A 25 17.72 54.28 19.31
C GLY A 25 18.46 53.10 19.93
N ASN A 26 18.08 52.71 21.15
CA ASN A 26 18.46 51.39 21.67
C ASN A 26 18.08 50.33 20.63
N PRO A 27 18.94 49.32 20.35
CA PRO A 27 18.52 48.18 19.54
C PRO A 27 17.32 47.53 20.23
N ALA A 28 16.15 47.60 19.60
CA ALA A 28 14.93 47.05 20.20
C ALA A 28 15.14 45.56 20.46
N PRO A 29 14.85 45.04 21.68
CA PRO A 29 15.11 43.64 22.02
C PRO A 29 14.14 42.65 21.35
N PHE A 30 13.40 43.10 20.33
CA PHE A 30 12.40 42.33 19.59
C PHE A 30 12.71 42.45 18.10
N ALA A 31 12.81 41.32 17.40
CA ALA A 31 13.12 41.31 15.97
C ALA A 31 12.00 41.96 15.14
N ASP A 32 12.37 42.78 14.15
CA ASP A 32 11.46 43.42 13.19
C ASP A 32 10.83 42.43 12.18
N GLY A 33 10.57 41.19 12.60
CA GLY A 33 10.07 40.12 11.74
C GLY A 33 11.03 39.75 10.61
N TYR A 34 10.49 39.08 9.60
CA TYR A 34 11.21 38.51 8.47
C TYR A 34 11.36 39.52 7.33
N ASP A 35 12.59 40.04 7.19
CA ASP A 35 12.98 41.10 6.25
C ASP A 35 14.24 40.75 5.40
N MET A 36 14.84 39.58 5.64
CA MET A 36 16.09 39.09 5.04
C MET A 36 17.37 39.84 5.47
N ALA A 37 17.37 40.50 6.62
CA ALA A 37 18.46 41.36 7.08
C ALA A 37 19.74 40.64 7.58
N LEU A 38 19.85 39.31 7.49
CA LEU A 38 20.97 38.52 8.05
C LEU A 38 21.13 38.70 9.57
N ARG A 39 20.03 38.49 10.30
CA ARG A 39 20.01 38.41 11.76
C ARG A 39 19.20 37.19 12.20
N PHE A 40 19.29 36.80 13.46
CA PHE A 40 18.43 35.73 13.99
C PHE A 40 17.17 36.33 14.62
N ASN A 41 16.01 35.81 14.25
CA ASN A 41 14.73 36.18 14.86
C ASN A 41 14.45 35.23 16.04
N THR A 42 14.96 35.61 17.22
CA THR A 42 14.81 34.88 18.50
C THR A 42 13.69 35.44 19.39
N ASP A 43 12.80 36.24 18.80
CA ASP A 43 11.57 36.71 19.43
C ASP A 43 10.62 35.55 19.77
N GLY A 44 9.55 35.85 20.53
CA GLY A 44 8.59 34.84 20.98
C GLY A 44 8.02 33.99 19.85
N LEU A 45 7.80 34.55 18.65
CA LEU A 45 7.32 33.78 17.49
C LEU A 45 8.37 32.75 17.04
N GLY A 46 9.64 33.15 16.92
CA GLY A 46 10.73 32.26 16.56
C GLY A 46 10.90 31.10 17.56
N LEU A 47 10.80 31.40 18.87
CA LEU A 47 10.81 30.39 19.92
C LEU A 47 9.61 29.42 19.83
N THR A 48 8.40 29.91 19.51
CA THR A 48 7.24 29.03 19.32
C THR A 48 7.41 28.10 18.11
N TYR A 49 7.99 28.56 17.00
CA TYR A 49 8.26 27.72 15.84
C TYR A 49 9.26 26.60 16.16
N ILE A 50 10.32 26.90 16.92
CA ILE A 50 11.28 25.88 17.40
C ILE A 50 10.58 24.89 18.36
N GLY A 51 9.76 25.39 19.30
CA GLY A 51 9.01 24.54 20.22
C GLY A 51 8.05 23.58 19.52
N ILE A 52 7.33 24.06 18.49
CA ILE A 52 6.46 23.24 17.64
C ILE A 52 7.26 22.17 16.90
N VAL A 53 8.44 22.52 16.35
CA VAL A 53 9.34 21.54 15.70
C VAL A 53 9.75 20.44 16.68
N ILE A 54 10.30 20.80 17.84
CA ILE A 54 10.76 19.84 18.85
C ILE A 54 9.62 18.92 19.28
N ALA A 55 8.46 19.48 19.64
CA ALA A 55 7.30 18.71 20.06
C ALA A 55 6.83 17.71 18.98
N TRP A 56 6.78 18.15 17.71
CA TRP A 56 6.34 17.30 16.60
C TRP A 56 7.34 16.19 16.27
N THR A 57 8.64 16.50 16.26
CA THR A 57 9.71 15.51 16.07
C THR A 57 9.71 14.46 17.20
N CYS A 58 9.54 14.89 18.45
CA CYS A 58 9.44 13.99 19.61
C CYS A 58 8.22 13.06 19.57
N LEU A 59 7.12 13.43 18.90
CA LEU A 59 5.97 12.56 18.67
C LEU A 59 6.17 11.62 17.47
N LEU A 60 6.71 12.13 16.35
CA LEU A 60 6.89 11.34 15.13
C LEU A 60 7.97 10.27 15.26
N LEU A 61 9.13 10.60 15.82
CA LEU A 61 10.29 9.71 15.80
C LEU A 61 10.05 8.38 16.55
N PRO A 62 9.55 8.36 17.81
CA PRO A 62 9.24 7.10 18.50
C PRO A 62 8.15 6.29 17.79
N THR A 63 7.17 6.97 17.19
CA THR A 63 6.07 6.34 16.47
C THR A 63 6.57 5.66 15.19
N ALA A 64 7.44 6.32 14.42
CA ALA A 64 8.09 5.76 13.24
C ALA A 64 8.98 4.56 13.59
N ILE A 65 9.77 4.64 14.68
CA ILE A 65 10.58 3.52 15.18
C ILE A 65 9.70 2.33 15.56
N CYS A 66 8.57 2.57 16.23
CA CYS A 66 7.60 1.53 16.58
C CYS A 66 7.02 0.83 15.32
N LEU A 67 6.68 1.60 14.28
CA LEU A 67 6.23 1.04 12.99
C LEU A 67 7.32 0.19 12.31
N LEU A 68 8.58 0.64 12.30
CA LEU A 68 9.71 -0.13 11.74
C LEU A 68 9.92 -1.45 12.48
N ARG A 69 9.88 -1.44 13.83
CA ARG A 69 10.02 -2.66 14.64
C ARG A 69 8.88 -3.65 14.40
N ASN A 70 7.66 -3.14 14.22
CA ASN A 70 6.47 -3.96 13.95
C ASN A 70 6.22 -4.23 12.45
N ARG A 71 7.13 -3.85 11.54
CA ARG A 71 6.96 -3.97 10.06
C ARG A 71 6.66 -5.39 9.54
N HIS A 72 6.89 -6.41 10.36
CA HIS A 72 6.66 -7.81 10.03
C HIS A 72 5.17 -8.17 9.94
N ILE A 73 4.29 -7.41 10.61
CA ILE A 73 2.84 -7.68 10.69
C ILE A 73 2.20 -7.49 9.29
N PRO A 74 1.33 -8.41 8.81
CA PRO A 74 0.86 -8.42 7.42
C PRO A 74 0.30 -7.10 6.88
N TYR A 75 -0.61 -6.43 7.60
CA TYR A 75 -1.20 -5.16 7.14
C TYR A 75 -0.20 -3.98 7.10
N LEU A 76 0.92 -4.05 7.84
CA LEU A 76 2.02 -3.09 7.73
C LEU A 76 2.96 -3.44 6.58
N ARG A 77 3.22 -4.73 6.33
CA ARG A 77 4.00 -5.22 5.19
C ARG A 77 3.37 -4.79 3.86
N ILE A 78 2.05 -4.94 3.73
CA ILE A 78 1.26 -4.53 2.55
C ILE A 78 1.44 -3.03 2.20
N ARG A 79 1.77 -2.18 3.19
CA ARG A 79 1.98 -0.73 3.02
C ARG A 79 3.43 -0.31 2.71
N ASN A 80 4.39 -1.23 2.73
CA ASN A 80 5.83 -0.94 2.60
C ASN A 80 6.30 0.19 3.55
N MET A 81 6.25 -0.08 4.87
CA MET A 81 6.64 0.88 5.92
C MET A 81 7.98 1.61 5.68
N PRO A 82 9.08 0.97 5.19
CA PRO A 82 10.31 1.68 4.87
C PRO A 82 10.11 2.84 3.88
N LEU A 83 9.40 2.60 2.76
CA LEU A 83 9.13 3.63 1.76
C LEU A 83 8.28 4.78 2.33
N ALA A 84 7.27 4.44 3.13
CA ALA A 84 6.42 5.41 3.80
C ALA A 84 7.19 6.28 4.81
N ILE A 85 8.13 5.69 5.54
CA ILE A 85 8.95 6.40 6.53
C ILE A 85 10.05 7.23 5.87
N SER A 86 10.62 6.79 4.74
CA SER A 86 11.51 7.62 3.92
C SER A 86 10.79 8.86 3.34
N ALA A 87 9.54 8.71 2.89
CA ALA A 87 8.70 9.84 2.47
C ALA A 87 8.41 10.81 3.62
N VAL A 88 8.10 10.29 4.81
CA VAL A 88 7.88 11.10 6.03
C VAL A 88 9.17 11.82 6.44
N ALA A 89 10.31 11.15 6.47
CA ALA A 89 11.59 11.72 6.89
C ALA A 89 12.04 12.87 5.97
N THR A 90 11.97 12.67 4.64
CA THR A 90 12.29 13.72 3.67
C THR A 90 11.35 14.93 3.80
N LEU A 91 10.03 14.71 3.88
CA LEU A 91 9.08 15.80 4.12
C LEU A 91 9.26 16.46 5.50
N HIS A 92 9.76 15.73 6.51
CA HIS A 92 9.99 16.26 7.86
C HIS A 92 11.19 17.20 7.91
N VAL A 93 12.31 16.85 7.28
CA VAL A 93 13.45 17.77 7.13
C VAL A 93 13.03 19.04 6.40
N TYR A 94 12.27 18.94 5.30
CA TYR A 94 11.76 20.12 4.60
C TYR A 94 10.81 20.97 5.47
N TRP A 95 9.94 20.33 6.26
CA TRP A 95 9.08 21.02 7.21
C TRP A 95 9.87 21.76 8.29
N VAL A 96 10.90 21.14 8.86
CA VAL A 96 11.83 21.79 9.81
C VAL A 96 12.47 23.01 9.17
N LEU A 97 12.99 22.90 7.93
CA LEU A 97 13.55 24.04 7.18
C LEU A 97 12.53 25.18 7.01
N CYS A 98 11.25 24.88 6.74
CA CYS A 98 10.20 25.89 6.64
C CYS A 98 9.91 26.59 7.98
N MET A 99 9.87 25.83 9.08
CA MET A 99 9.61 26.38 10.42
C MET A 99 10.76 27.26 10.91
N ILE A 100 12.02 26.87 10.68
CA ILE A 100 13.18 27.68 11.09
C ILE A 100 13.50 28.82 10.12
N ALA A 101 12.89 28.88 8.93
CA ALA A 101 13.15 29.93 7.94
C ALA A 101 12.93 31.35 8.50
N TYR A 102 11.93 31.52 9.38
CA TYR A 102 11.71 32.77 10.11
C TYR A 102 12.88 33.11 11.04
N VAL A 103 13.31 32.14 11.86
CA VAL A 103 14.43 32.29 12.82
C VAL A 103 15.73 32.63 12.11
N LEU A 104 16.00 32.01 10.96
CA LEU A 104 17.20 32.24 10.15
C LEU A 104 17.19 33.57 9.36
N ASN A 105 16.09 34.34 9.36
CA ASN A 105 15.89 35.64 8.70
C ASN A 105 17.01 36.14 7.74
N GLY A 106 17.08 35.52 6.56
CA GLY A 106 18.00 35.88 5.47
C GLY A 106 19.30 35.07 5.37
N TYR A 107 19.72 34.34 6.42
CA TYR A 107 20.89 33.45 6.39
C TYR A 107 20.71 32.25 5.47
N PHE A 108 19.46 31.87 5.12
CA PHE A 108 19.20 30.78 4.19
C PHE A 108 19.43 31.24 2.73
N PRO A 109 20.43 30.69 2.01
CA PRO A 109 20.79 31.19 0.68
C PRO A 109 19.71 30.86 -0.37
N CYS A 110 19.50 31.78 -1.31
CA CYS A 110 18.53 31.58 -2.40
C CYS A 110 18.87 30.37 -3.29
N SER A 111 20.16 30.10 -3.52
CA SER A 111 20.64 28.91 -4.24
C SER A 111 20.25 27.61 -3.51
N THR A 112 20.36 27.58 -2.17
CA THR A 112 19.93 26.44 -1.36
C THR A 112 18.42 26.25 -1.43
N GLU A 113 17.63 27.32 -1.32
CA GLU A 113 16.16 27.24 -1.51
C GLU A 113 15.79 26.71 -2.88
N TYR A 114 16.50 27.10 -3.94
CA TYR A 114 16.26 26.62 -5.29
C TYR A 114 16.40 25.10 -5.39
N TRP A 115 17.49 24.53 -4.86
CA TRP A 115 17.69 23.08 -4.84
C TRP A 115 16.68 22.35 -3.95
N VAL A 116 16.32 22.92 -2.79
CA VAL A 116 15.32 22.36 -1.88
C VAL A 116 13.94 22.32 -2.53
N MET A 117 13.50 23.40 -3.18
CA MET A 117 12.20 23.48 -3.86
C MET A 117 12.16 22.71 -5.18
N SER A 118 13.29 22.62 -5.90
CA SER A 118 13.35 21.99 -7.23
C SER A 118 13.62 20.49 -7.18
N ILE A 119 14.26 19.97 -6.14
CA ILE A 119 14.60 18.54 -6.00
C ILE A 119 14.05 17.94 -4.72
N TYR A 120 14.35 18.53 -3.56
CA TYR A 120 14.14 17.87 -2.26
C TYR A 120 12.65 17.72 -1.88
N LEU A 121 11.87 18.80 -1.95
CA LEU A 121 10.42 18.76 -1.73
C LEU A 121 9.71 17.85 -2.76
N PRO A 122 9.95 17.98 -4.08
CA PRO A 122 9.39 17.07 -5.08
C PRO A 122 9.74 15.59 -4.86
N LEU A 123 10.95 15.27 -4.40
CA LEU A 123 11.32 13.90 -4.03
C LEU A 123 10.44 13.37 -2.89
N GLY A 124 10.26 14.14 -1.82
CA GLY A 124 9.38 13.77 -0.70
C GLY A 124 7.91 13.55 -1.14
N ILE A 125 7.40 14.44 -2.01
CA ILE A 125 6.06 14.32 -2.59
C ILE A 125 5.96 13.08 -3.52
N ALA A 126 6.97 12.79 -4.32
CA ALA A 126 7.00 11.64 -5.22
C ALA A 126 7.05 10.32 -4.44
N LEU A 127 7.89 10.21 -3.41
CA LEU A 127 7.90 9.08 -2.49
C LEU A 127 6.53 8.92 -1.79
N PHE A 128 5.90 10.01 -1.38
CA PHE A 128 4.53 9.98 -0.85
C PHE A 128 3.52 9.46 -1.88
N HIS A 129 3.56 9.90 -3.14
CA HIS A 129 2.70 9.35 -4.20
C HIS A 129 2.99 7.88 -4.52
N ALA A 130 4.24 7.40 -4.39
CA ALA A 130 4.57 5.98 -4.50
C ALA A 130 3.82 5.15 -3.46
N THR A 131 3.80 5.60 -2.20
CA THR A 131 3.09 4.90 -1.10
C THR A 131 1.58 4.83 -1.35
N ASN A 132 0.97 5.89 -1.90
CA ASN A 132 -0.46 5.89 -2.22
C ASN A 132 -0.78 5.10 -3.49
N SER A 133 0.13 5.03 -4.46
CA SER A 133 0.00 4.18 -5.64
C SER A 133 0.01 2.69 -5.28
N GLN A 134 0.72 2.32 -4.21
CA GLN A 134 0.75 0.96 -3.69
C GLN A 134 -0.61 0.48 -3.14
N LEU A 135 -1.44 1.37 -2.56
CA LEU A 135 -2.82 1.03 -2.20
C LEU A 135 -3.61 0.59 -3.45
N LEU A 136 -3.49 1.37 -4.53
CA LEU A 136 -4.25 1.11 -5.74
C LEU A 136 -3.78 -0.18 -6.44
N SER A 137 -2.48 -0.48 -6.46
CA SER A 137 -1.97 -1.73 -7.03
C SER A 137 -2.41 -2.95 -6.23
N VAL A 138 -2.26 -2.91 -4.89
CA VAL A 138 -2.73 -3.99 -4.00
C VAL A 138 -4.23 -4.21 -4.14
N ALA A 139 -5.04 -3.16 -4.04
CA ALA A 139 -6.49 -3.27 -4.15
C ALA A 139 -6.94 -3.78 -5.53
N THR A 140 -6.26 -3.38 -6.62
CA THR A 140 -6.57 -3.86 -7.98
C THR A 140 -6.21 -5.34 -8.14
N ALA A 141 -5.07 -5.78 -7.60
CA ALA A 141 -4.66 -7.17 -7.70
C ALA A 141 -5.50 -8.08 -6.79
N GLN A 142 -5.80 -7.66 -5.56
CA GLN A 142 -6.70 -8.37 -4.63
C GLN A 142 -8.13 -8.47 -5.16
N LYS A 143 -8.63 -7.45 -5.89
CA LYS A 143 -9.95 -7.48 -6.55
C LYS A 143 -10.11 -8.68 -7.50
N ARG A 144 -9.02 -9.21 -8.08
CA ARG A 144 -9.07 -10.39 -8.97
C ARG A 144 -9.65 -11.62 -8.28
N TYR A 145 -9.32 -11.85 -6.99
CA TYR A 145 -9.89 -12.96 -6.19
C TYR A 145 -11.42 -12.85 -6.04
N ALA A 146 -11.97 -11.64 -6.01
CA ALA A 146 -13.43 -11.43 -5.90
C ALA A 146 -14.16 -11.46 -7.25
N GLN A 147 -13.46 -11.32 -8.37
CA GLN A 147 -14.08 -11.27 -9.71
C GLN A 147 -14.11 -12.62 -10.42
N GLY A 148 -13.38 -13.64 -9.96
CA GLY A 148 -13.29 -14.96 -10.59
C GLY A 148 -12.54 -14.98 -11.94
N ASN A 149 -12.41 -13.83 -12.60
CA ASN A 149 -11.61 -13.62 -13.80
C ASN A 149 -10.12 -13.77 -13.50
N LEU A 150 -9.68 -15.03 -13.45
CA LEU A 150 -8.31 -15.46 -13.22
C LEU A 150 -7.80 -16.34 -14.37
N LEU A 151 -8.21 -15.99 -15.58
CA LEU A 151 -7.29 -16.08 -16.71
C LEU A 151 -6.07 -15.22 -16.35
N VAL A 152 -5.04 -15.88 -15.83
CA VAL A 152 -3.68 -15.35 -15.88
C VAL A 152 -3.39 -15.11 -17.34
N GLU A 153 -3.48 -13.86 -17.80
CA GLU A 153 -2.95 -13.48 -19.10
C GLU A 153 -1.54 -14.08 -19.17
N PRO A 154 -1.25 -14.94 -20.16
CA PRO A 154 0.09 -15.48 -20.29
C PRO A 154 1.03 -14.28 -20.37
N ARG A 155 1.96 -14.15 -19.40
CA ARG A 155 2.94 -13.06 -19.38
C ARG A 155 3.43 -12.89 -20.81
N PRO A 156 3.29 -11.69 -21.41
CA PRO A 156 3.50 -11.52 -22.85
C PRO A 156 4.87 -12.09 -23.17
N LYS A 157 4.90 -13.16 -23.98
CA LYS A 157 6.13 -13.91 -24.26
C LYS A 157 7.18 -12.88 -24.66
N SER A 158 8.26 -12.77 -23.88
CA SER A 158 9.26 -11.73 -24.07
C SER A 158 9.85 -11.94 -25.46
N ASN A 159 9.43 -11.10 -26.41
CA ASN A 159 9.71 -11.36 -27.82
C ASN A 159 11.24 -11.31 -28.01
N PRO A 160 11.91 -12.43 -28.32
CA PRO A 160 13.37 -12.51 -28.24
C PRO A 160 14.07 -11.63 -29.29
N LYS A 161 13.28 -11.09 -30.23
CA LYS A 161 13.70 -10.17 -31.30
C LYS A 161 13.74 -8.69 -30.88
N LEU A 162 13.24 -8.29 -29.70
CA LEU A 162 13.37 -6.91 -29.22
C LEU A 162 14.79 -6.65 -28.66
N ARG A 163 15.55 -5.77 -29.32
CA ARG A 163 16.87 -5.28 -28.85
C ARG A 163 16.77 -3.93 -28.14
N GLY A 164 17.73 -3.66 -27.26
CA GLY A 164 17.95 -2.34 -26.63
C GLY A 164 16.80 -1.83 -25.77
N TRP A 165 16.51 -0.53 -25.88
CA TRP A 165 15.52 0.19 -25.06
C TRP A 165 14.13 -0.47 -25.08
N ARG A 166 13.74 -1.09 -26.20
CA ARG A 166 12.45 -1.79 -26.34
C ARG A 166 12.35 -3.04 -25.44
N LYS A 167 13.46 -3.78 -25.22
CA LYS A 167 13.54 -4.89 -24.27
C LYS A 167 13.49 -4.40 -22.82
N TRP A 168 14.15 -3.28 -22.55
CA TRP A 168 14.10 -2.60 -21.24
C TRP A 168 12.68 -2.12 -20.91
N TRP A 169 11.96 -1.55 -21.88
CA TRP A 169 10.55 -1.13 -21.73
C TRP A 169 9.61 -2.30 -21.41
N GLU A 170 9.70 -3.42 -22.13
CA GLU A 170 8.90 -4.61 -21.81
C GLU A 170 9.29 -5.21 -20.44
N LYS A 171 10.58 -5.20 -20.08
CA LYS A 171 11.02 -5.61 -18.74
C LYS A 171 10.49 -4.67 -17.64
N LEU A 172 10.38 -3.37 -17.91
CA LEU A 172 9.77 -2.38 -17.00
C LEU A 172 8.27 -2.64 -16.81
N LYS A 173 7.57 -2.96 -17.92
CA LYS A 173 6.14 -3.27 -17.97
C LYS A 173 5.80 -4.60 -17.28
N ALA A 174 6.74 -5.55 -17.30
CA ALA A 174 6.65 -6.84 -16.61
C ALA A 174 6.96 -6.78 -15.10
N TYR A 175 7.53 -5.68 -14.59
CA TYR A 175 7.75 -5.54 -13.14
C TYR A 175 6.44 -5.31 -12.37
N ASN A 176 6.36 -5.90 -11.17
CA ASN A 176 5.29 -5.63 -10.20
C ASN A 176 5.03 -4.12 -10.09
N ALA A 177 3.76 -3.73 -10.04
CA ALA A 177 3.32 -2.34 -10.15
C ALA A 177 4.12 -1.35 -9.27
N THR A 178 4.49 -1.73 -8.04
CA THR A 178 5.31 -0.91 -7.13
C THR A 178 6.74 -0.65 -7.67
N LYS A 179 7.41 -1.66 -8.24
CA LYS A 179 8.73 -1.52 -8.88
C LYS A 179 8.63 -0.65 -10.14
N ASN A 180 7.57 -0.84 -10.93
CA ASN A 180 7.29 -0.01 -12.10
C ASN A 180 7.09 1.47 -11.69
N THR A 181 6.27 1.77 -10.66
CA THR A 181 6.11 3.15 -10.16
C THR A 181 7.39 3.75 -9.59
N MET A 182 8.23 2.97 -8.88
CA MET A 182 9.52 3.47 -8.38
C MET A 182 10.49 3.78 -9.53
N ALA A 183 10.49 2.98 -10.60
CA ALA A 183 11.28 3.26 -11.80
C ALA A 183 10.83 4.56 -12.49
N TRP A 184 9.52 4.77 -12.68
CA TRP A 184 8.99 6.02 -13.24
C TRP A 184 9.34 7.25 -12.40
N ILE A 185 9.28 7.12 -11.07
CA ILE A 185 9.68 8.21 -10.16
C ILE A 185 11.19 8.48 -10.27
N GLY A 186 12.03 7.44 -10.31
CA GLY A 186 13.48 7.60 -10.50
C GLY A 186 13.83 8.28 -11.83
N ILE A 187 13.17 7.89 -12.93
CA ILE A 187 13.33 8.53 -14.25
C ILE A 187 12.88 10.00 -14.19
N GLY A 188 11.72 10.27 -13.58
CA GLY A 188 11.23 11.64 -13.40
C GLY A 188 12.19 12.51 -12.58
N MET A 189 12.73 11.98 -11.48
CA MET A 189 13.72 12.66 -10.65
C MET A 189 15.03 12.91 -11.41
N LEU A 190 15.48 11.99 -12.27
CA LEU A 190 16.68 12.19 -13.10
C LEU A 190 16.50 13.35 -14.10
N PHE A 191 15.37 13.37 -14.81
CA PHE A 191 15.02 14.52 -15.66
C PHE A 191 14.92 15.82 -14.85
N GLN A 192 14.33 15.76 -13.65
CA GLN A 192 14.17 16.92 -12.79
C GLN A 192 15.52 17.49 -12.29
N ILE A 193 16.47 16.62 -11.93
CA ILE A 193 17.86 17.00 -11.61
C ILE A 193 18.52 17.67 -12.82
N PHE A 194 18.40 17.06 -14.01
CA PHE A 194 19.00 17.59 -15.25
C PHE A 194 18.47 18.98 -15.61
N PHE A 195 17.14 19.16 -15.64
CA PHE A 195 16.53 20.47 -15.94
C PHE A 195 16.83 21.52 -14.86
N ALA A 196 16.82 21.14 -13.57
CA ALA A 196 17.16 22.06 -12.49
C ALA A 196 18.63 22.51 -12.57
N LEU A 197 19.55 21.60 -12.91
CA LEU A 197 20.97 21.92 -13.10
C LEU A 197 21.19 22.88 -14.27
N ILE A 198 20.51 22.67 -15.41
CA ILE A 198 20.59 23.58 -16.56
C ILE A 198 20.14 24.98 -16.17
N VAL A 199 18.96 25.11 -15.54
CA VAL A 199 18.42 26.41 -15.13
C VAL A 199 19.30 27.09 -14.06
N PHE A 200 19.89 26.31 -13.16
CA PHE A 200 20.84 26.80 -12.15
C PHE A 200 22.09 27.42 -12.81
N LEU A 201 22.73 26.69 -13.73
CA LEU A 201 23.94 27.13 -14.43
C LEU A 201 23.71 28.31 -15.40
N VAL A 202 22.55 28.36 -16.05
CA VAL A 202 22.20 29.35 -17.08
C VAL A 202 21.76 30.70 -16.48
N SER A 203 21.29 30.75 -15.23
CA SER A 203 20.79 31.97 -14.59
C SER A 203 21.89 32.81 -13.92
N ARG A 204 21.94 34.09 -14.28
CA ARG A 204 22.77 35.12 -13.62
C ARG A 204 22.41 35.34 -12.15
N LYS A 205 21.23 34.91 -11.68
CA LYS A 205 20.84 35.01 -10.27
C LYS A 205 21.64 34.11 -9.34
N PHE A 206 22.12 32.97 -9.86
CA PHE A 206 22.95 32.02 -9.10
C PHE A 206 24.43 32.18 -9.45
N HIS A 207 24.74 32.55 -10.70
CA HIS A 207 26.11 32.74 -11.19
C HIS A 207 26.28 34.09 -11.90
N PRO A 208 26.51 35.19 -11.19
CA PRO A 208 26.69 36.52 -11.79
C PRO A 208 27.82 36.57 -12.83
N GLY A 209 28.93 35.86 -12.59
CA GLY A 209 30.13 35.92 -13.43
C GLY A 209 30.05 35.17 -14.77
N PHE A 210 29.20 34.14 -14.92
CA PHE A 210 29.12 33.34 -16.15
C PHE A 210 27.71 32.98 -16.62
N GLY A 211 26.66 33.23 -15.82
CA GLY A 211 25.28 33.03 -16.25
C GLY A 211 24.96 33.87 -17.48
N THR A 212 24.16 33.35 -18.39
CA THR A 212 23.85 34.02 -19.66
C THR A 212 22.50 34.74 -19.65
N THR A 213 21.60 34.40 -18.71
CA THR A 213 20.21 34.87 -18.71
C THR A 213 19.81 35.53 -17.39
N GLY A 214 18.94 36.55 -17.47
CA GLY A 214 18.47 37.32 -16.31
C GLY A 214 19.44 38.43 -15.88
N HIS A 215 19.18 38.99 -14.70
CA HIS A 215 19.97 40.07 -14.10
C HIS A 215 20.26 39.75 -12.62
N GLU A 216 21.25 40.41 -12.05
CA GLU A 216 21.50 40.40 -10.61
C GLU A 216 20.31 41.02 -9.86
N VAL A 217 19.98 40.45 -8.71
CA VAL A 217 18.78 40.82 -7.93
C VAL A 217 19.04 40.75 -6.44
N THR A 218 18.27 41.51 -5.67
CA THR A 218 18.28 41.45 -4.21
C THR A 218 17.91 40.05 -3.69
N ARG A 219 18.28 39.74 -2.44
CA ARG A 219 17.99 38.44 -1.79
C ARG A 219 16.49 38.05 -1.85
N SER A 220 15.59 39.02 -1.75
CA SER A 220 14.14 38.80 -1.87
C SER A 220 13.66 38.69 -3.33
N GLY A 221 14.33 39.36 -4.27
CA GLY A 221 14.08 39.24 -5.71
C GLY A 221 14.49 37.90 -6.30
N CYS A 222 15.55 37.27 -5.77
CA CYS A 222 16.06 35.98 -6.24
C CYS A 222 15.03 34.83 -6.18
N ARG A 223 14.10 34.88 -5.21
CA ARG A 223 13.04 33.89 -4.96
C ARG A 223 11.83 34.01 -5.89
N ARG A 224 11.96 34.77 -6.98
CA ARG A 224 10.93 34.99 -8.01
C ARG A 224 11.55 34.96 -9.41
N GLY A 225 10.78 34.57 -10.41
CA GLY A 225 11.17 34.63 -11.82
C GLY A 225 10.92 33.34 -12.60
N TRP A 226 11.36 33.34 -13.85
CA TRP A 226 11.20 32.22 -14.78
C TRP A 226 11.98 30.97 -14.35
N GLU A 227 13.05 31.13 -13.58
CA GLU A 227 13.91 30.05 -13.08
C GLU A 227 13.14 29.07 -12.19
N TRP A 228 12.12 29.56 -11.48
CA TRP A 228 11.30 28.79 -10.56
C TRP A 228 10.11 28.11 -11.27
N TRP A 229 9.70 28.60 -12.44
CA TRP A 229 8.51 28.12 -13.15
C TRP A 229 8.54 26.63 -13.50
N PRO A 230 9.65 26.01 -13.95
CA PRO A 230 9.70 24.57 -14.21
C PRO A 230 9.34 23.73 -12.97
N SER A 231 9.86 24.09 -11.79
CA SER A 231 9.51 23.41 -10.53
C SER A 231 8.05 23.69 -10.14
N ILE A 232 7.60 24.94 -10.25
CA ILE A 232 6.21 25.33 -9.94
C ILE A 232 5.20 24.56 -10.81
N MET A 233 5.39 24.52 -12.13
CA MET A 233 4.51 23.79 -13.05
C MET A 233 4.46 22.30 -12.71
N TRP A 234 5.61 21.71 -12.39
CA TRP A 234 5.70 20.31 -12.00
C TRP A 234 4.95 20.02 -10.70
N GLN A 235 5.13 20.86 -9.67
CA GLN A 235 4.40 20.75 -8.40
C GLN A 235 2.88 20.88 -8.61
N ILE A 236 2.42 21.85 -9.42
CA ILE A 236 0.99 22.03 -9.74
C ILE A 236 0.45 20.82 -10.50
N PHE A 237 1.18 20.26 -11.47
CA PHE A 237 0.75 19.06 -12.19
C PHE A 237 0.47 17.88 -11.23
N TRP A 238 1.38 17.61 -10.29
CA TRP A 238 1.19 16.54 -9.32
C TRP A 238 0.05 16.82 -8.34
N ALA A 239 -0.01 18.03 -7.79
CA ALA A 239 -1.01 18.40 -6.79
C ALA A 239 -2.42 18.55 -7.37
N TRP A 240 -2.58 19.18 -8.55
CA TRP A 240 -3.88 19.60 -9.11
C TRP A 240 -4.38 18.77 -10.30
N ILE A 241 -3.55 17.92 -10.90
CA ILE A 241 -3.98 16.99 -11.97
C ILE A 241 -3.87 15.54 -11.48
N TYR A 242 -2.69 15.09 -11.09
CA TYR A 242 -2.49 13.70 -10.69
C TYR A 242 -3.23 13.33 -9.39
N ALA A 243 -3.14 14.16 -8.35
CA ALA A 243 -3.77 13.84 -7.06
C ALA A 243 -5.31 13.77 -7.12
N PRO A 244 -6.03 14.65 -7.85
CA PRO A 244 -7.46 14.47 -8.12
C PRO A 244 -7.80 13.21 -8.93
N ILE A 245 -6.98 12.82 -9.92
CA ILE A 245 -7.15 11.55 -10.63
C ILE A 245 -7.00 10.36 -9.66
N LEU A 246 -6.04 10.43 -8.74
CA LEU A 246 -5.83 9.40 -7.71
C LEU A 246 -7.01 9.34 -6.71
N LEU A 247 -7.52 10.49 -6.25
CA LEU A 247 -8.74 10.58 -5.44
C LEU A 247 -9.93 9.88 -6.13
N TRP A 248 -10.13 10.16 -7.42
CA TRP A 248 -11.20 9.56 -8.22
C TRP A 248 -11.07 8.04 -8.30
N ARG A 249 -9.87 7.53 -8.59
CA ARG A 249 -9.58 6.09 -8.67
C ARG A 249 -9.77 5.37 -7.32
N VAL A 250 -9.36 6.00 -6.21
CA VAL A 250 -9.44 5.41 -4.86
C VAL A 250 -10.87 5.47 -4.27
N ARG A 251 -11.78 6.31 -4.81
CA ARG A 251 -13.18 6.47 -4.34
C ARG A 251 -13.99 5.17 -4.29
N GLY A 252 -13.65 4.17 -5.11
CA GLY A 252 -14.32 2.86 -5.11
C GLY A 252 -13.90 1.91 -3.97
N ILE A 253 -12.74 2.13 -3.35
CA ILE A 253 -12.14 1.21 -2.37
C ILE A 253 -12.83 1.38 -1.01
N ARG A 254 -13.09 0.30 -0.26
CA ARG A 254 -13.74 0.32 1.06
C ARG A 254 -12.97 -0.53 2.08
N ASP A 255 -11.70 -0.20 2.27
CA ASP A 255 -10.80 -0.93 3.16
C ASP A 255 -11.15 -0.79 4.65
N VAL A 256 -10.74 -1.76 5.46
CA VAL A 256 -10.86 -1.71 6.94
C VAL A 256 -9.67 -1.04 7.62
N HIS A 257 -8.63 -0.71 6.84
CA HIS A 257 -7.32 -0.20 7.26
C HIS A 257 -7.21 1.33 7.16
N GLY A 258 -8.33 2.05 7.01
CA GLY A 258 -8.39 3.51 6.88
C GLY A 258 -7.50 4.12 5.80
N TRP A 259 -6.93 3.33 4.89
CA TRP A 259 -5.87 3.76 3.97
C TRP A 259 -6.45 4.70 2.92
N ARG A 260 -7.64 4.39 2.39
CA ARG A 260 -8.39 5.35 1.56
C ARG A 260 -8.59 6.68 2.28
N SER A 261 -9.04 6.67 3.53
CA SER A 261 -9.35 7.90 4.27
C SER A 261 -8.11 8.74 4.53
N GLN A 262 -6.98 8.10 4.86
CA GLN A 262 -5.65 8.71 4.90
C GLN A 262 -5.30 9.36 3.56
N THR A 263 -5.36 8.61 2.44
CA THR A 263 -5.03 9.15 1.10
C THR A 263 -5.91 10.34 0.74
N ILE A 264 -7.21 10.30 1.05
CA ILE A 264 -8.13 11.42 0.82
C ILE A 264 -7.74 12.64 1.66
N ALA A 265 -7.55 12.47 2.97
CA ALA A 265 -7.19 13.56 3.87
C ALA A 265 -5.88 14.25 3.46
N CYS A 266 -4.84 13.47 3.13
CA CYS A 266 -3.56 13.99 2.68
C CYS A 266 -3.65 14.80 1.38
N ILE A 267 -4.40 14.31 0.38
CA ILE A 267 -4.51 15.01 -0.90
C ILE A 267 -5.32 16.31 -0.73
N VAL A 268 -6.45 16.26 -0.01
CA VAL A 268 -7.27 17.44 0.27
C VAL A 268 -6.48 18.49 1.05
N ALA A 269 -5.67 18.08 2.03
CA ALA A 269 -4.78 18.98 2.76
C ALA A 269 -3.63 19.55 1.91
N GLY A 270 -3.18 18.83 0.88
CA GLY A 270 -2.11 19.25 -0.03
C GLY A 270 -2.53 20.27 -1.09
N LEU A 271 -3.78 20.22 -1.57
CA LEU A 271 -4.26 21.08 -2.65
C LEU A 271 -4.04 22.59 -2.44
N PRO A 272 -4.28 23.19 -1.25
CA PRO A 272 -4.11 24.63 -1.05
C PRO A 272 -2.66 25.10 -0.99
N ALA A 273 -1.70 24.21 -0.73
CA ALA A 273 -0.33 24.59 -0.35
C ALA A 273 0.41 25.34 -1.47
N SER A 274 0.49 24.77 -2.68
CA SER A 274 1.18 25.41 -3.80
C SER A 274 0.50 26.72 -4.27
N PRO A 275 -0.84 26.82 -4.41
CA PRO A 275 -1.51 28.08 -4.69
C PRO A 275 -1.24 29.16 -3.62
N MET A 276 -1.33 28.82 -2.33
CA MET A 276 -1.11 29.80 -1.26
C MET A 276 0.35 30.26 -1.17
N TRP A 277 1.31 29.37 -1.42
CA TRP A 277 2.72 29.72 -1.57
C TRP A 277 2.95 30.72 -2.72
N LEU A 278 2.33 30.51 -3.89
CA LEU A 278 2.42 31.45 -5.01
C LEU A 278 1.74 32.79 -4.71
N ILE A 279 0.58 32.78 -4.06
CA ILE A 279 -0.10 34.00 -3.60
C ILE A 279 0.81 34.77 -2.63
N ALA A 280 1.43 34.09 -1.66
CA ALA A 280 2.40 34.69 -0.75
C ALA A 280 3.63 35.26 -1.46
N LEU A 281 4.15 34.59 -2.51
CA LEU A 281 5.27 35.10 -3.30
C LEU A 281 4.90 36.31 -4.15
N TYR A 282 3.77 36.30 -4.86
CA TYR A 282 3.48 37.29 -5.92
C TYR A 282 2.48 38.39 -5.52
N ALA A 283 1.54 38.14 -4.61
CA ALA A 283 0.53 39.13 -4.24
C ALA A 283 1.10 40.23 -3.32
N ARG A 284 0.96 41.50 -3.71
CA ARG A 284 1.44 42.65 -2.93
C ARG A 284 0.79 42.74 -1.54
N GLY A 285 -0.48 42.35 -1.42
CA GLY A 285 -1.24 42.33 -0.16
C GLY A 285 -0.74 41.32 0.88
N MET A 286 0.06 40.32 0.47
CA MET A 286 0.61 39.33 1.41
C MET A 286 1.88 39.81 2.14
N ARG A 287 2.43 40.98 1.80
CA ARG A 287 3.65 41.50 2.45
C ARG A 287 3.56 41.60 3.98
N PRO A 288 2.46 42.09 4.60
CA PRO A 288 2.34 42.13 6.07
C PRO A 288 2.29 40.73 6.70
N VAL A 289 1.66 39.77 6.01
CA VAL A 289 1.59 38.37 6.45
C VAL A 289 2.97 37.71 6.35
N ASN A 290 3.67 37.90 5.24
CA ASN A 290 5.01 37.34 5.00
C ASN A 290 6.08 37.81 6.00
N LYS A 291 5.85 38.94 6.69
CA LYS A 291 6.72 39.44 7.78
C LYS A 291 6.77 38.47 8.97
N TYR A 292 5.72 37.68 9.19
CA TYR A 292 5.63 36.73 10.30
C TYR A 292 5.46 35.28 9.81
N PHE A 293 4.80 35.09 8.68
CA PHE A 293 4.51 33.80 8.06
C PHE A 293 5.18 33.69 6.68
N VAL A 294 6.47 33.34 6.69
CA VAL A 294 7.34 33.20 5.51
C VAL A 294 6.71 32.30 4.43
N PRO A 295 6.75 32.65 3.12
CA PRO A 295 5.99 31.95 2.08
C PRO A 295 6.04 30.40 2.06
N PRO A 296 7.16 29.70 2.31
CA PRO A 296 7.17 28.23 2.34
C PRO A 296 6.33 27.61 3.48
N LEU A 297 6.02 28.35 4.54
CA LEU A 297 5.15 27.89 5.63
C LEU A 297 3.72 27.53 5.15
N TRP A 298 3.28 27.95 3.95
CA TRP A 298 2.02 27.48 3.37
C TRP A 298 1.99 25.98 3.06
N PHE A 299 3.16 25.31 2.96
CA PHE A 299 3.24 23.85 2.91
C PHE A 299 3.14 23.18 4.29
N SER A 300 3.31 23.91 5.40
CA SER A 300 3.47 23.33 6.73
C SER A 300 2.27 22.48 7.17
N ALA A 301 1.05 23.02 7.08
CA ALA A 301 -0.18 22.32 7.45
C ALA A 301 -0.39 21.06 6.61
N SER A 302 -0.13 21.11 5.29
CA SER A 302 -0.24 19.93 4.42
C SER A 302 0.73 18.83 4.83
N ILE A 303 1.97 19.19 5.16
CA ILE A 303 3.02 18.23 5.51
C ILE A 303 2.75 17.62 6.88
N VAL A 304 2.34 18.41 7.87
CA VAL A 304 1.94 17.91 9.20
C VAL A 304 0.79 16.92 9.08
N ILE A 305 -0.26 17.23 8.30
CA ILE A 305 -1.39 16.31 8.06
C ILE A 305 -0.93 15.05 7.32
N MET A 306 -0.04 15.17 6.32
CA MET A 306 0.52 14.01 5.61
C MET A 306 1.32 13.09 6.54
N GLN A 307 2.23 13.65 7.34
CA GLN A 307 3.03 12.91 8.31
C GLN A 307 2.15 12.23 9.37
N ALA A 308 1.21 12.98 9.93
CA ALA A 308 0.27 12.48 10.92
C ALA A 308 -0.53 11.30 10.38
N SER A 309 -1.06 11.44 9.17
CA SER A 309 -1.90 10.42 8.54
C SER A 309 -1.09 9.20 8.09
N VAL A 310 0.18 9.36 7.69
CA VAL A 310 1.05 8.23 7.32
C VAL A 310 1.54 7.46 8.54
N VAL A 311 1.82 8.13 9.65
CA VAL A 311 2.47 7.53 10.84
C VAL A 311 1.44 7.10 11.89
N PHE A 312 0.55 7.99 12.34
CA PHE A 312 -0.34 7.68 13.46
C PHE A 312 -1.48 6.73 13.07
N VAL A 313 -2.01 6.80 11.84
CA VAL A 313 -3.09 5.90 11.38
C VAL A 313 -2.71 4.42 11.44
N PRO A 314 -1.57 3.95 10.86
CA PRO A 314 -1.14 2.56 11.03
C PRO A 314 -0.69 2.25 12.46
N PHE A 315 -0.16 3.21 13.21
CA PHE A 315 0.22 3.01 14.62
C PHE A 315 -1.00 2.66 15.48
N PHE A 316 -2.08 3.45 15.41
CA PHE A 316 -3.33 3.15 16.10
C PHE A 316 -3.97 1.82 15.64
N GLN A 317 -3.74 1.40 14.40
CA GLN A 317 -4.19 0.10 13.91
C GLN A 317 -3.47 -1.08 14.57
N ILE A 318 -2.21 -0.92 15.01
CA ILE A 318 -1.53 -1.96 15.79
C ILE A 318 -2.30 -2.25 17.07
N PHE A 319 -2.64 -1.21 17.84
CA PHE A 319 -3.38 -1.37 19.09
C PHE A 319 -4.82 -1.87 18.84
N LYS A 320 -5.49 -1.36 17.82
CA LYS A 320 -6.85 -1.80 17.46
C LYS A 320 -6.90 -3.28 17.04
N ASN A 321 -5.94 -3.73 16.24
CA ASN A 321 -5.88 -5.12 15.79
C ASN A 321 -5.43 -6.06 16.92
N ARG A 322 -4.45 -5.67 17.75
CA ARG A 322 -4.08 -6.44 18.95
C ARG A 322 -5.26 -6.58 19.91
N LYS A 323 -5.97 -5.49 20.21
CA LYS A 323 -7.18 -5.54 21.05
C LYS A 323 -8.25 -6.46 20.45
N LEU A 324 -8.49 -6.38 19.13
CA LEU A 324 -9.43 -7.27 18.46
C LEU A 324 -9.01 -8.74 18.54
N GLU A 325 -7.72 -9.03 18.38
CA GLU A 325 -7.18 -10.38 18.47
C GLU A 325 -7.31 -10.94 19.91
N THR A 326 -6.96 -10.16 20.92
CA THR A 326 -7.14 -10.49 22.34
C THR A 326 -8.62 -10.76 22.66
N GLU A 327 -9.53 -9.83 22.34
CA GLU A 327 -10.99 -10.01 22.52
C GLU A 327 -11.48 -11.30 21.84
N THR A 328 -11.00 -11.62 20.64
CA THR A 328 -11.42 -12.82 19.89
C THR A 328 -10.91 -14.09 20.58
N ARG A 329 -9.66 -14.10 21.05
CA ARG A 329 -9.06 -15.24 21.79
C ARG A 329 -9.77 -15.46 23.13
N GLU A 330 -10.10 -14.40 23.86
CA GLU A 330 -10.85 -14.45 25.12
C GLU A 330 -12.26 -15.04 24.91
N ILE A 331 -12.98 -14.59 23.87
CA ILE A 331 -14.31 -15.13 23.52
C ILE A 331 -14.24 -16.62 23.17
N ILE A 332 -13.20 -17.06 22.43
CA ILE A 332 -12.99 -18.47 22.11
C ILE A 332 -12.72 -19.29 23.38
N ALA A 333 -11.82 -18.81 24.26
CA ALA A 333 -11.48 -19.49 25.50
C ALA A 333 -12.69 -19.62 26.44
N GLU A 334 -13.48 -18.56 26.62
CA GLU A 334 -14.70 -18.59 27.44
C GLU A 334 -15.72 -19.59 26.89
N TRP A 335 -15.88 -19.67 25.56
CA TRP A 335 -16.76 -20.64 24.92
C TRP A 335 -16.27 -22.08 25.11
N GLU A 336 -14.96 -22.32 24.99
CA GLU A 336 -14.37 -23.65 25.21
C GLU A 336 -14.49 -24.13 26.66
N GLU A 337 -14.26 -23.24 27.64
CA GLU A 337 -14.44 -23.56 29.07
C GLU A 337 -15.89 -23.92 29.39
N ARG A 338 -16.85 -23.13 28.86
CA ARG A 338 -18.30 -23.40 29.02
C ARG A 338 -18.71 -24.73 28.38
N GLN A 339 -18.19 -25.06 27.20
CA GLN A 339 -18.43 -26.36 26.56
C GLN A 339 -17.86 -27.52 27.39
N LYS A 340 -16.66 -27.37 27.97
CA LYS A 340 -16.07 -28.36 28.89
C LYS A 340 -16.92 -28.51 30.16
N SER A 341 -17.49 -27.43 30.71
CA SER A 341 -18.37 -27.50 31.89
C SER A 341 -19.72 -28.15 31.60
N ASP A 342 -20.38 -27.82 30.48
CA ASP A 342 -21.67 -28.44 30.12
C ASP A 342 -21.49 -29.92 29.73
N GLY A 343 -20.37 -30.28 29.08
CA GLY A 343 -19.99 -31.67 28.80
C GLY A 343 -19.68 -32.51 30.05
N SER A 344 -19.35 -31.87 31.17
CA SER A 344 -19.04 -32.55 32.44
C SER A 344 -20.28 -32.92 33.27
N LEU A 345 -21.49 -32.53 32.87
CA LEU A 345 -22.73 -32.84 33.60
C LEU A 345 -23.37 -34.18 33.20
N ALA A 346 -22.75 -34.93 32.28
CA ALA A 346 -23.15 -36.29 31.91
C ALA A 346 -22.55 -37.37 32.85
N SER A 347 -22.61 -37.15 34.16
CA SER A 347 -22.39 -38.20 35.18
C SER A 347 -23.47 -38.11 36.24
N GLY A 348 -24.17 -39.21 36.47
CA GLY A 348 -25.55 -39.18 36.98
C GLY A 348 -25.70 -38.89 38.48
N SER A 349 -26.74 -38.13 38.82
CA SER A 349 -27.44 -38.32 40.09
C SER A 349 -28.91 -37.93 39.99
N THR A 350 -29.78 -38.93 40.07
CA THR A 350 -31.24 -38.73 40.11
C THR A 350 -31.68 -38.37 41.52
N LYS A 351 -31.97 -37.10 41.80
CA LYS A 351 -32.78 -36.70 42.97
C LYS A 351 -33.75 -35.57 42.60
N PRO A 352 -35.07 -35.73 42.84
CA PRO A 352 -36.06 -34.68 42.57
C PRO A 352 -36.15 -33.73 43.78
N ALA A 353 -35.98 -32.42 43.57
CA ALA A 353 -36.26 -31.42 44.60
C ALA A 353 -36.73 -30.07 44.02
N ALA A 354 -37.85 -29.59 44.59
CA ALA A 354 -38.28 -28.19 44.69
C ALA A 354 -38.24 -27.30 43.42
N ARG A 355 -39.39 -27.26 42.74
CA ARG A 355 -39.83 -26.26 41.76
C ARG A 355 -39.78 -24.82 42.33
N SER A 356 -38.69 -24.09 42.11
CA SER A 356 -38.60 -22.63 42.37
C SER A 356 -38.91 -21.84 41.09
N ARG A 357 -39.91 -20.95 41.16
CA ARG A 357 -40.29 -20.05 40.05
C ARG A 357 -39.63 -18.69 40.23
N TYR A 358 -38.57 -18.40 39.48
CA TYR A 358 -38.13 -17.02 39.25
C TYR A 358 -37.52 -16.83 37.85
N SER A 359 -38.40 -16.69 36.85
CA SER A 359 -38.01 -16.40 35.47
C SER A 359 -38.21 -14.91 35.15
N THR A 360 -37.13 -14.12 35.21
CA THR A 360 -37.01 -12.81 34.54
C THR A 360 -35.54 -12.31 34.48
N ARG A 361 -34.61 -13.11 33.91
CA ARG A 361 -33.27 -12.59 33.52
C ARG A 361 -32.56 -13.33 32.38
N SER A 362 -33.26 -14.17 31.62
CA SER A 362 -32.68 -15.00 30.54
C SER A 362 -32.37 -14.25 29.25
N SER A 363 -33.13 -13.19 28.94
CA SER A 363 -33.02 -12.44 27.66
C SER A 363 -31.63 -11.85 27.40
N VAL A 364 -30.97 -11.26 28.41
CA VAL A 364 -29.67 -10.58 28.23
C VAL A 364 -28.50 -11.57 28.10
N LYS A 365 -28.57 -12.75 28.73
CA LYS A 365 -27.51 -13.77 28.63
C LYS A 365 -27.50 -14.48 27.27
N SER A 366 -28.65 -14.63 26.61
CA SER A 366 -28.76 -15.30 25.30
C SER A 366 -28.04 -14.55 24.17
N ALA A 367 -28.02 -13.20 24.22
CA ALA A 367 -27.32 -12.38 23.23
C ALA A 367 -25.79 -12.57 23.25
N ASN A 368 -25.20 -12.72 24.45
CA ASN A 368 -23.76 -13.00 24.60
C ASN A 368 -23.41 -14.45 24.22
N LEU A 369 -24.29 -15.42 24.54
CA LEU A 369 -24.13 -16.82 24.13
C LEU A 369 -24.04 -16.97 22.60
N GLN A 370 -24.94 -16.32 21.86
CA GLN A 370 -24.89 -16.32 20.39
C GLN A 370 -23.66 -15.58 19.86
N HIS A 371 -23.18 -14.53 20.54
CA HIS A 371 -21.96 -13.84 20.14
C HIS A 371 -20.75 -14.77 20.18
N GLY A 372 -20.58 -15.55 21.26
CA GLY A 372 -19.43 -16.46 21.42
C GLY A 372 -19.34 -17.51 20.32
N GLU A 373 -20.44 -18.20 20.04
CA GLU A 373 -20.50 -19.26 19.02
C GLU A 373 -20.05 -18.76 17.62
N ILE A 374 -20.34 -17.51 17.27
CA ILE A 374 -20.02 -16.94 15.95
C ILE A 374 -18.51 -16.70 15.78
N TYR A 375 -17.73 -16.48 16.84
CA TYR A 375 -16.26 -16.32 16.74
C TYR A 375 -15.50 -17.65 16.75
N THR A 376 -16.17 -18.79 16.82
CA THR A 376 -15.54 -20.11 16.88
C THR A 376 -14.97 -20.59 15.54
N MET A 377 -14.02 -21.51 15.64
CA MET A 377 -13.45 -22.25 14.51
C MET A 377 -14.52 -23.03 13.72
N SER A 378 -15.52 -23.59 14.39
CA SER A 378 -16.61 -24.33 13.73
C SER A 378 -17.54 -23.41 12.93
N ALA A 379 -17.78 -22.17 13.38
CA ALA A 379 -18.53 -21.17 12.61
C ALA A 379 -17.79 -20.73 11.34
N LEU A 380 -16.46 -20.57 11.41
CA LEU A 380 -15.62 -20.32 10.24
C LEU A 380 -15.68 -21.49 9.25
N GLU A 381 -15.48 -22.74 9.71
CA GLU A 381 -15.57 -23.91 8.84
C GLU A 381 -16.96 -24.10 8.23
N LYS A 382 -18.03 -23.90 9.00
CA LYS A 382 -19.42 -23.94 8.51
C LYS A 382 -19.65 -22.91 7.40
N THR A 383 -19.09 -21.71 7.53
CA THR A 383 -19.16 -20.66 6.51
C THR A 383 -18.39 -21.06 5.25
N LEU A 384 -17.15 -21.56 5.41
CA LEU A 384 -16.33 -22.07 4.30
C LEU A 384 -16.97 -23.26 3.57
N ARG A 385 -17.71 -24.12 4.28
CA ARG A 385 -18.47 -25.24 3.69
C ARG A 385 -19.72 -24.79 2.95
N LEU A 386 -20.56 -23.95 3.57
CA LEU A 386 -21.88 -23.58 3.04
C LEU A 386 -21.83 -22.48 1.97
N ASN A 387 -21.16 -21.37 2.23
CA ASN A 387 -21.08 -20.24 1.30
C ASN A 387 -19.85 -19.35 1.61
N PRO A 388 -18.69 -19.65 1.01
CA PRO A 388 -17.47 -18.88 1.26
C PRO A 388 -17.45 -17.51 0.55
N THR A 389 -18.35 -17.26 -0.42
CA THR A 389 -18.29 -16.09 -1.31
C THR A 389 -18.35 -14.74 -0.57
N PRO A 390 -19.23 -14.51 0.44
CA PRO A 390 -19.25 -13.24 1.18
C PRO A 390 -17.95 -12.99 1.98
N LEU A 391 -17.35 -14.06 2.51
CA LEU A 391 -16.09 -14.00 3.23
C LEU A 391 -14.91 -13.70 2.28
N LEU A 392 -14.89 -14.32 1.10
CA LEU A 392 -13.91 -14.06 0.04
C LEU A 392 -14.02 -12.62 -0.51
N MET A 393 -15.25 -12.14 -0.74
CA MET A 393 -15.46 -10.74 -1.17
C MET A 393 -15.01 -9.74 -0.11
N PHE A 394 -15.22 -10.04 1.19
CA PHE A 394 -14.74 -9.20 2.27
C PHE A 394 -13.21 -9.21 2.37
N SER A 395 -12.58 -10.39 2.36
CA SER A 395 -11.13 -10.51 2.47
C SER A 395 -10.43 -9.85 1.28
N ALA A 396 -10.88 -10.10 0.05
CA ALA A 396 -10.31 -9.50 -1.15
C ALA A 396 -10.54 -7.98 -1.26
N LEU A 397 -11.75 -7.48 -1.01
CA LEU A 397 -12.10 -6.08 -1.31
C LEU A 397 -11.93 -5.10 -0.13
N ARG A 398 -11.77 -5.62 1.09
CA ARG A 398 -11.76 -4.78 2.31
C ARG A 398 -10.59 -5.05 3.24
N ASP A 399 -10.24 -6.32 3.45
CA ASP A 399 -9.14 -6.71 4.35
C ASP A 399 -7.79 -6.90 3.62
N PHE A 400 -7.82 -7.04 2.29
CA PHE A 400 -6.67 -7.37 1.43
C PHE A 400 -5.96 -8.68 1.83
N SER A 401 -6.78 -9.68 2.16
CA SER A 401 -6.37 -11.03 2.61
C SER A 401 -7.05 -12.14 1.79
N GLY A 402 -7.41 -11.83 0.53
CA GLY A 402 -8.15 -12.70 -0.39
C GLY A 402 -7.47 -14.04 -0.68
N GLU A 403 -6.13 -14.04 -0.72
CA GLU A 403 -5.29 -15.21 -0.93
C GLU A 403 -5.55 -16.33 0.08
N ASN A 404 -5.76 -15.99 1.36
CA ASN A 404 -5.96 -16.98 2.42
C ASN A 404 -7.30 -17.71 2.25
N ILE A 405 -8.38 -16.96 2.01
CA ILE A 405 -9.72 -17.55 1.80
C ILE A 405 -9.74 -18.34 0.49
N SER A 406 -9.11 -17.81 -0.57
CA SER A 406 -9.04 -18.48 -1.86
C SER A 406 -8.23 -19.78 -1.78
N PHE A 407 -7.10 -19.81 -1.08
CA PHE A 407 -6.33 -21.04 -0.80
C PHE A 407 -7.19 -22.10 -0.10
N LEU A 408 -7.91 -21.73 0.97
CA LEU A 408 -8.79 -22.65 1.71
C LEU A 408 -9.91 -23.23 0.82
N ILE A 409 -10.48 -22.43 -0.10
CA ILE A 409 -11.48 -22.91 -1.07
C ILE A 409 -10.87 -23.97 -2.00
N HIS A 410 -9.69 -23.70 -2.56
CA HIS A 410 -9.03 -24.60 -3.52
C HIS A 410 -8.52 -25.90 -2.88
N VAL A 411 -7.94 -25.84 -1.68
CA VAL A 411 -7.51 -27.06 -0.96
C VAL A 411 -8.71 -27.94 -0.60
N ARG A 412 -9.83 -27.33 -0.17
CA ARG A 412 -11.08 -28.04 0.11
C ARG A 412 -11.63 -28.74 -1.14
N GLU A 413 -11.64 -28.07 -2.29
CA GLU A 413 -12.12 -28.64 -3.56
C GLU A 413 -11.21 -29.76 -4.07
N TRP A 414 -9.89 -29.56 -3.99
CA TRP A 414 -8.90 -30.60 -4.29
C TRP A 414 -9.07 -31.85 -3.39
N LYS A 415 -9.34 -31.68 -2.09
CA LYS A 415 -9.68 -32.77 -1.16
C LYS A 415 -11.03 -33.43 -1.46
N ALA A 416 -12.04 -32.67 -1.87
CA ALA A 416 -13.33 -33.22 -2.28
C ALA A 416 -13.20 -34.11 -3.53
N ASN A 417 -12.29 -33.76 -4.45
CA ASN A 417 -11.96 -34.58 -5.62
C ASN A 417 -11.23 -35.89 -5.25
N TRP A 418 -10.52 -35.93 -4.13
CA TRP A 418 -9.97 -37.16 -3.54
C TRP A 418 -11.08 -38.06 -2.96
N GLY A 419 -11.96 -37.49 -2.12
CA GLY A 419 -13.00 -38.26 -1.40
C GLY A 419 -14.22 -38.68 -2.22
N SER A 420 -14.49 -38.04 -3.37
CA SER A 420 -15.63 -38.38 -4.23
C SER A 420 -15.39 -39.57 -5.17
N ARG A 421 -14.15 -40.08 -5.23
CA ARG A 421 -13.74 -41.15 -6.16
C ARG A 421 -13.05 -42.34 -5.51
N THR A 422 -12.76 -42.31 -4.21
CA THR A 422 -12.40 -43.52 -3.46
C THR A 422 -13.65 -44.39 -3.32
N PRO A 423 -13.68 -45.63 -3.87
CA PRO A 423 -14.84 -46.50 -3.72
C PRO A 423 -15.00 -46.86 -2.23
N LYS A 424 -16.22 -46.71 -1.70
CA LYS A 424 -16.56 -47.19 -0.36
C LYS A 424 -16.32 -48.70 -0.33
N SER A 425 -15.24 -49.12 0.33
CA SER A 425 -14.82 -50.52 0.37
C SER A 425 -15.72 -51.31 1.32
N GLY A 426 -16.89 -51.71 0.81
CA GLY A 426 -17.72 -52.74 1.43
C GLY A 426 -17.10 -54.11 1.20
N LEU A 427 -16.74 -54.78 2.30
CA LEU A 427 -16.25 -56.17 2.41
C LEU A 427 -15.06 -56.60 1.51
N LEU A 428 -13.95 -56.92 2.18
CA LEU A 428 -12.97 -57.96 1.80
C LEU A 428 -12.58 -58.03 0.31
N ARG A 429 -11.77 -57.08 -0.18
CA ARG A 429 -11.02 -57.25 -1.44
C ARG A 429 -9.54 -57.55 -1.17
N LYS A 430 -9.12 -58.72 -1.64
CA LYS A 430 -7.73 -59.22 -1.69
C LYS A 430 -6.80 -58.18 -2.34
N LYS A 431 -5.54 -58.12 -1.88
CA LYS A 431 -4.51 -57.16 -2.32
C LYS A 431 -4.15 -57.37 -3.80
N GLU A 432 -4.90 -56.73 -4.70
CA GLU A 432 -4.65 -56.68 -6.15
C GLU A 432 -3.63 -55.57 -6.51
N PRO A 433 -2.94 -55.68 -7.67
CA PRO A 433 -2.06 -54.62 -8.15
C PRO A 433 -2.81 -53.33 -8.49
N VAL A 434 -2.15 -52.20 -8.28
CA VAL A 434 -2.68 -50.83 -8.50
C VAL A 434 -3.20 -50.68 -9.93
N LYS A 435 -4.43 -50.18 -10.10
CA LYS A 435 -5.05 -50.05 -11.42
C LYS A 435 -4.55 -48.77 -12.13
N PRO A 436 -4.40 -48.77 -13.47
CA PRO A 436 -3.96 -47.59 -14.22
C PRO A 436 -4.88 -46.37 -14.05
N HIS A 437 -6.15 -46.58 -13.69
CA HIS A 437 -7.10 -45.51 -13.39
C HIS A 437 -6.72 -44.71 -12.11
N ASP A 438 -6.09 -45.36 -11.12
CA ASP A 438 -5.65 -44.70 -9.88
C ASP A 438 -4.44 -43.80 -10.15
N GLN A 439 -3.51 -44.26 -10.99
CA GLN A 439 -2.30 -43.51 -11.35
C GLN A 439 -2.62 -42.24 -12.16
N ALA A 440 -3.62 -42.30 -13.05
CA ALA A 440 -4.14 -41.14 -13.76
C ALA A 440 -4.82 -40.13 -12.81
N LEU A 441 -5.55 -40.61 -11.80
CA LEU A 441 -6.17 -39.77 -10.77
C LEU A 441 -5.12 -39.08 -9.91
N ILE A 442 -4.14 -39.81 -9.37
CA ILE A 442 -3.03 -39.25 -8.57
C ILE A 442 -2.28 -38.18 -9.37
N ARG A 443 -2.02 -38.43 -10.67
CA ARG A 443 -1.42 -37.42 -11.56
C ARG A 443 -2.28 -36.18 -11.75
N HIS A 444 -3.59 -36.30 -11.91
CA HIS A 444 -4.48 -35.15 -11.99
C HIS A 444 -4.47 -34.35 -10.68
N GLN A 445 -4.54 -35.02 -9.54
CA GLN A 445 -4.47 -34.40 -8.22
C GLN A 445 -3.11 -33.74 -7.97
N PHE A 446 -2.01 -34.32 -8.44
CA PHE A 446 -0.67 -33.71 -8.40
C PHE A 446 -0.58 -32.45 -9.26
N LYS A 447 -1.13 -32.49 -10.48
CA LYS A 447 -1.24 -31.30 -11.34
C LYS A 447 -1.99 -30.16 -10.66
N GLN A 448 -3.15 -30.45 -10.05
CA GLN A 448 -3.90 -29.46 -9.27
C GLN A 448 -3.10 -28.94 -8.07
N ALA A 449 -2.42 -29.82 -7.32
CA ALA A 449 -1.60 -29.44 -6.17
C ALA A 449 -0.43 -28.51 -6.54
N VAL A 450 0.30 -28.79 -7.63
CA VAL A 450 1.32 -27.87 -8.17
C VAL A 450 0.70 -26.52 -8.53
N GLY A 451 -0.50 -26.52 -9.12
CA GLY A 451 -1.22 -25.28 -9.43
C GLY A 451 -1.60 -24.47 -8.18
N ILE A 452 -2.01 -25.12 -7.09
CA ILE A 452 -2.27 -24.48 -5.78
C ILE A 452 -0.97 -23.92 -5.20
N TYR A 453 0.10 -24.72 -5.18
CA TYR A 453 1.41 -24.30 -4.69
C TYR A 453 1.95 -23.06 -5.44
N SER A 454 1.97 -23.08 -6.77
CA SER A 454 2.45 -21.95 -7.57
C SER A 454 1.61 -20.68 -7.40
N SER A 455 0.30 -20.82 -7.20
CA SER A 455 -0.63 -19.68 -7.14
C SER A 455 -0.72 -19.04 -5.74
N PHE A 456 -0.55 -19.83 -4.68
CA PHE A 456 -0.79 -19.40 -3.30
C PHE A 456 0.39 -19.56 -2.35
N VAL A 457 1.34 -20.45 -2.60
CA VAL A 457 2.39 -20.81 -1.62
C VAL A 457 3.76 -20.28 -2.05
N SER A 458 4.14 -20.46 -3.31
CA SER A 458 5.48 -20.12 -3.80
C SER A 458 5.76 -18.61 -3.73
N LEU A 459 6.85 -18.25 -3.02
CA LEU A 459 7.35 -16.88 -2.92
C LEU A 459 7.87 -16.32 -4.26
N LYS A 460 8.10 -17.17 -5.27
CA LYS A 460 8.61 -16.77 -6.61
C LYS A 460 7.50 -16.55 -7.63
N TYR A 461 6.41 -17.32 -7.53
CA TYR A 461 5.38 -17.40 -8.57
C TYR A 461 4.03 -16.78 -8.15
N SER A 462 3.73 -16.68 -6.85
CA SER A 462 2.51 -16.06 -6.35
C SER A 462 2.64 -14.54 -6.24
N ASP A 463 1.60 -13.81 -6.70
CA ASP A 463 1.46 -12.36 -6.46
C ASP A 463 1.22 -12.05 -4.96
N PHE A 464 0.56 -12.95 -4.24
CA PHE A 464 0.25 -12.86 -2.80
C PHE A 464 0.39 -14.24 -2.15
N PRO A 465 1.61 -14.64 -1.75
CA PRO A 465 1.81 -15.91 -1.07
C PRO A 465 1.19 -15.89 0.35
N ILE A 466 0.57 -16.99 0.74
CA ILE A 466 -0.01 -17.20 2.07
C ILE A 466 1.07 -17.15 3.16
N ASN A 467 0.71 -16.64 4.34
CA ASN A 467 1.66 -16.49 5.44
C ASN A 467 1.71 -17.74 6.33
N ILE A 468 2.50 -18.73 5.91
CA ILE A 468 2.80 -19.97 6.67
C ILE A 468 4.19 -19.93 7.33
N SER A 469 4.45 -20.88 8.25
CA SER A 469 5.76 -21.03 8.87
C SER A 469 6.83 -21.44 7.85
N SER A 470 8.08 -21.06 8.10
CA SER A 470 9.22 -21.46 7.24
C SER A 470 9.41 -22.98 7.19
N ALA A 471 9.04 -23.71 8.25
CA ALA A 471 9.02 -25.16 8.26
C ALA A 471 8.02 -25.73 7.25
N HIS A 472 6.75 -25.30 7.31
CA HIS A 472 5.71 -25.76 6.37
C HIS A 472 6.00 -25.32 4.93
N LEU A 473 6.58 -24.13 4.74
CA LEU A 473 7.01 -23.66 3.44
C LEU A 473 8.09 -24.59 2.84
N ARG A 474 9.13 -24.93 3.60
CA ARG A 474 10.21 -25.81 3.13
C ARG A 474 9.75 -27.24 2.83
N GLU A 475 8.78 -27.77 3.60
CA GLU A 475 8.14 -29.05 3.28
C GLU A 475 7.43 -29.02 1.91
N LEU A 476 6.68 -27.95 1.62
CA LEU A 476 5.99 -27.78 0.35
C LEU A 476 6.93 -27.45 -0.82
N GLU A 477 7.96 -26.64 -0.60
CA GLU A 477 9.02 -26.34 -1.57
C GLU A 477 9.73 -27.63 -2.01
N ALA A 478 10.08 -28.51 -1.06
CA ALA A 478 10.75 -29.78 -1.36
C ALA A 478 9.94 -30.72 -2.27
N ILE A 479 8.61 -30.63 -2.24
CA ILE A 479 7.72 -31.48 -3.05
C ILE A 479 7.38 -30.81 -4.39
N PHE A 480 7.13 -29.50 -4.41
CA PHE A 480 6.49 -28.84 -5.56
C PHE A 480 7.37 -27.86 -6.35
N GLU A 481 8.47 -27.36 -5.79
CA GLU A 481 9.24 -26.26 -6.40
C GLU A 481 9.83 -26.62 -7.78
N GLN A 482 10.38 -27.83 -7.93
CA GLN A 482 10.92 -28.31 -9.21
C GLN A 482 9.84 -28.33 -10.31
N TYR A 483 8.62 -28.74 -9.97
CA TYR A 483 7.49 -28.83 -10.89
C TYR A 483 6.87 -27.47 -11.18
N ALA A 484 6.82 -26.58 -10.18
CA ALA A 484 6.45 -25.19 -10.35
C ALA A 484 7.40 -24.46 -11.31
N ALA A 485 8.71 -24.71 -11.20
CA ALA A 485 9.72 -24.16 -12.09
C ALA A 485 9.55 -24.62 -13.55
N LEU A 486 9.19 -25.89 -13.81
CA LEU A 486 8.88 -26.38 -15.16
C LEU A 486 7.66 -25.70 -15.81
N VAL A 487 6.74 -25.18 -14.99
CA VAL A 487 5.45 -24.62 -15.42
C VAL A 487 5.44 -23.09 -15.48
N CYS A 488 6.21 -22.46 -14.61
CA CYS A 488 6.24 -21.01 -14.37
C CYS A 488 7.59 -20.38 -14.71
N GLY A 489 8.63 -21.19 -14.94
CA GLY A 489 9.94 -20.72 -15.39
C GLY A 489 9.89 -20.16 -16.81
N GLU A 490 10.69 -19.12 -17.05
CA GLU A 490 11.10 -18.78 -18.40
C GLU A 490 11.99 -19.92 -18.93
N PRO A 491 11.93 -20.29 -20.23
CA PRO A 491 12.82 -21.31 -20.78
C PRO A 491 14.27 -20.89 -20.53
N SER A 492 15.07 -21.83 -20.01
CA SER A 492 16.46 -21.56 -19.64
C SER A 492 17.22 -20.93 -20.80
N SER A 493 17.84 -19.78 -20.55
CA SER A 493 18.87 -19.23 -21.42
C SER A 493 19.98 -20.30 -21.53
N ASN A 494 20.16 -20.81 -22.74
CA ASN A 494 21.18 -21.73 -23.24
C ASN A 494 22.14 -22.37 -22.21
N ALA A 495 22.23 -23.71 -22.23
CA ALA A 495 23.15 -24.51 -21.40
C ALA A 495 24.67 -24.27 -21.64
N ALA A 496 25.04 -23.25 -22.41
CA ALA A 496 26.43 -22.86 -22.70
C ALA A 496 27.05 -21.93 -21.64
N THR A 497 26.25 -21.36 -20.71
CA THR A 497 26.74 -20.44 -19.67
C THR A 497 26.20 -20.80 -18.28
N PRO A 498 26.81 -21.75 -17.55
CA PRO A 498 26.25 -22.31 -16.32
C PRO A 498 26.30 -21.37 -15.09
N PHE A 499 26.93 -20.20 -15.20
CA PHE A 499 27.23 -19.32 -14.05
C PHE A 499 26.27 -18.11 -13.87
N GLU A 500 25.32 -17.84 -14.77
CA GLU A 500 24.40 -16.68 -14.63
C GLU A 500 23.48 -16.76 -13.39
N ASN A 501 23.26 -17.96 -12.82
CA ASN A 501 22.30 -18.16 -11.73
C ASN A 501 22.85 -17.84 -10.32
N GLN A 502 24.17 -17.63 -10.16
CA GLN A 502 24.79 -17.42 -8.84
C GLN A 502 24.50 -16.02 -8.26
N TRP A 503 24.15 -15.04 -9.08
CA TRP A 503 24.06 -13.62 -8.68
C TRP A 503 22.71 -13.18 -8.09
N SER A 504 21.78 -14.11 -7.84
CA SER A 504 20.47 -13.77 -7.25
C SER A 504 20.47 -13.67 -5.71
N SER A 505 21.61 -13.88 -5.05
CA SER A 505 21.69 -14.07 -3.60
C SER A 505 22.93 -13.46 -2.92
N THR A 506 23.30 -12.21 -3.25
CA THR A 506 24.23 -11.39 -2.45
C THR A 506 24.00 -9.88 -2.65
N VAL A 507 24.65 -9.07 -1.81
CA VAL A 507 24.38 -7.63 -1.57
C VAL A 507 25.35 -6.72 -2.35
N SER A 508 24.82 -5.62 -2.90
CA SER A 508 25.44 -4.33 -3.29
C SER A 508 26.59 -4.21 -4.31
N GLU A 509 26.57 -3.03 -4.96
CA GLU A 509 27.65 -2.24 -5.60
C GLU A 509 28.19 -2.55 -7.04
N ASP A 510 28.10 -1.49 -7.86
CA ASP A 510 28.99 -0.90 -8.88
C ASP A 510 29.32 -1.50 -10.29
N LEU A 511 28.92 -0.69 -11.29
CA LEU A 511 29.66 -0.11 -12.44
C LEU A 511 30.13 -0.92 -13.70
N GLU A 512 29.44 -0.61 -14.83
CA GLU A 512 29.87 -0.39 -16.23
C GLU A 512 30.51 -1.43 -17.20
N SER A 513 30.21 -1.13 -18.49
CA SER A 513 30.91 -1.47 -19.75
C SER A 513 30.57 -2.83 -20.42
N GLN A 514 29.97 -2.84 -21.63
CA GLN A 514 30.58 -2.88 -22.99
C GLN A 514 30.77 -4.34 -23.51
N THR A 515 30.72 -4.74 -24.79
CA THR A 515 30.05 -4.30 -26.05
C THR A 515 30.13 -5.47 -27.08
N GLY A 516 29.35 -5.46 -28.18
CA GLY A 516 29.50 -6.39 -29.34
C GLY A 516 28.34 -7.40 -29.50
N LYS A 517 27.59 -7.45 -30.61
CA LYS A 517 27.90 -8.00 -31.96
C LYS A 517 27.94 -9.56 -31.99
N ASP A 518 27.36 -10.30 -32.94
CA ASP A 518 26.57 -9.95 -34.15
C ASP A 518 25.78 -11.17 -34.70
N GLN A 519 24.75 -10.92 -35.55
CA GLN A 519 24.15 -11.86 -36.55
C GLN A 519 23.52 -13.21 -36.04
N LEU A 520 22.63 -13.95 -36.75
CA LEU A 520 21.92 -13.78 -38.04
C LEU A 520 20.52 -14.48 -38.02
N SER A 521 19.63 -14.09 -38.95
CA SER A 521 18.59 -14.88 -39.67
C SER A 521 17.36 -15.46 -38.89
N VAL A 522 16.12 -15.17 -39.32
CA VAL A 522 15.21 -15.96 -40.23
C VAL A 522 14.26 -16.88 -39.41
N VAL A 523 12.95 -16.98 -39.65
CA VAL A 523 12.01 -16.22 -40.52
C VAL A 523 10.71 -15.91 -39.73
N SER A 524 9.80 -15.12 -40.30
CA SER A 524 8.49 -14.79 -39.71
C SER A 524 7.37 -15.54 -40.45
N ILE A 525 6.33 -15.97 -39.74
CA ILE A 525 5.02 -16.31 -40.35
C ILE A 525 3.97 -15.38 -39.75
N VAL A 526 3.21 -14.76 -40.63
CA VAL A 526 2.20 -13.73 -40.33
C VAL A 526 0.81 -14.29 -40.60
N ILE A 527 -0.05 -14.27 -39.57
CA ILE A 527 -1.52 -14.29 -39.65
C ILE A 527 -1.97 -13.53 -38.38
N GLY A 528 -2.92 -12.60 -38.36
CA GLY A 528 -3.81 -12.03 -39.39
C GLY A 528 -4.96 -11.35 -38.63
N GLU A 529 -5.35 -10.13 -39.00
CA GLU A 529 -6.19 -9.27 -38.14
C GLU A 529 -7.68 -9.65 -38.07
N GLY A 530 -8.26 -9.50 -36.86
CA GLY A 530 -9.43 -8.62 -36.70
C GLY A 530 -10.80 -9.23 -36.33
N ARG A 531 -11.61 -8.34 -35.73
CA ARG A 531 -13.10 -8.26 -35.70
C ARG A 531 -13.85 -8.87 -34.48
N ARG A 532 -14.68 -8.02 -33.82
CA ARG A 532 -16.04 -8.39 -33.35
C ARG A 532 -16.38 -8.28 -31.85
N ASP A 533 -16.77 -7.11 -31.34
CA ASP A 533 -17.59 -7.05 -30.11
C ASP A 533 -19.04 -7.46 -30.41
N GLU A 534 -19.65 -8.31 -29.56
CA GLU A 534 -21.11 -8.55 -29.55
C GLU A 534 -21.62 -8.95 -28.15
N LEU A 535 -22.82 -8.49 -27.79
CA LEU A 535 -23.45 -8.66 -26.46
C LEU A 535 -24.17 -10.02 -26.32
N ILE A 536 -24.04 -10.67 -25.15
CA ILE A 536 -24.83 -11.85 -24.74
C ILE A 536 -25.29 -11.67 -23.27
N PRO A 537 -26.55 -12.01 -22.89
CA PRO A 537 -27.17 -11.54 -21.65
C PRO A 537 -26.80 -12.30 -20.34
N ASP A 538 -27.05 -11.64 -19.21
CA ASP A 538 -26.52 -11.87 -17.84
C ASP A 538 -26.83 -13.24 -17.16
N SER A 539 -27.54 -14.19 -17.78
CA SER A 539 -27.98 -15.43 -17.12
C SER A 539 -26.86 -16.47 -16.91
N ASN A 540 -25.82 -16.46 -17.75
CA ASN A 540 -24.71 -17.42 -17.65
C ASN A 540 -23.71 -17.10 -16.52
N ARG A 541 -23.74 -15.89 -15.98
CA ARG A 541 -22.76 -15.39 -15.01
C ARG A 541 -22.76 -16.17 -13.70
N THR A 542 -23.93 -16.64 -13.26
CA THR A 542 -24.11 -17.43 -12.04
C THR A 542 -23.57 -18.86 -12.17
N ARG A 543 -23.48 -19.39 -13.39
CA ARG A 543 -22.96 -20.74 -13.68
C ARG A 543 -21.46 -20.71 -13.99
N GLN A 544 -20.97 -19.65 -14.64
CA GLN A 544 -19.53 -19.41 -14.83
C GLN A 544 -18.78 -19.10 -13.52
N LEU A 545 -19.47 -18.63 -12.48
CA LEU A 545 -18.91 -18.50 -11.12
C LEU A 545 -18.48 -19.83 -10.48
N GLN A 546 -18.85 -20.98 -11.08
CA GLN A 546 -18.59 -22.32 -10.54
C GLN A 546 -17.40 -23.05 -11.20
N GLU A 547 -16.76 -22.45 -12.22
CA GLU A 547 -15.51 -22.96 -12.82
C GLU A 547 -14.33 -22.00 -12.58
N LEU A 548 -13.95 -21.86 -11.30
CA LEU A 548 -12.74 -21.15 -10.89
C LEU A 548 -11.47 -21.94 -11.29
N LYS A 549 -11.13 -21.94 -12.58
CA LYS A 549 -9.88 -22.52 -13.12
C LYS A 549 -8.65 -21.68 -12.78
N MET A 550 -8.39 -21.53 -11.48
CA MET A 550 -7.27 -20.75 -10.94
C MET A 550 -5.93 -21.50 -11.01
N THR A 551 -5.96 -22.82 -11.24
CA THR A 551 -4.81 -23.73 -11.15
C THR A 551 -4.37 -24.32 -12.50
N ASN A 552 -4.69 -23.68 -13.63
CA ASN A 552 -4.32 -24.13 -14.99
C ASN A 552 -2.81 -24.29 -15.23
N PHE A 553 -1.98 -23.78 -14.33
CA PHE A 553 -0.55 -24.14 -14.23
C PHE A 553 -0.34 -25.67 -14.25
N GLY A 554 -1.15 -26.43 -13.52
CA GLY A 554 -1.08 -27.89 -13.50
C GLY A 554 -1.30 -28.56 -14.86
N GLU A 555 -2.15 -27.99 -15.71
CA GLU A 555 -2.43 -28.54 -17.04
C GLU A 555 -1.16 -28.54 -17.92
N ARG A 556 -0.26 -27.55 -17.72
CA ARG A 556 1.00 -27.38 -18.47
C ARG A 556 2.11 -28.40 -18.13
N LEU A 557 1.95 -29.21 -17.08
CA LEU A 557 2.94 -30.22 -16.69
C LEU A 557 3.04 -31.35 -17.74
N PRO A 558 4.25 -31.70 -18.23
CA PRO A 558 4.49 -32.84 -19.11
C PRO A 558 3.89 -34.17 -18.63
N ALA A 559 3.44 -34.99 -19.57
CA ALA A 559 2.89 -36.33 -19.31
C ALA A 559 3.95 -37.39 -18.95
N SER A 560 5.24 -37.03 -18.91
CA SER A 560 6.36 -37.90 -18.51
C SER A 560 6.76 -37.77 -17.05
N ILE A 561 6.15 -36.85 -16.28
CA ILE A 561 6.57 -36.55 -14.91
C ILE A 561 6.33 -37.71 -13.94
N VAL A 562 7.38 -38.04 -13.18
CA VAL A 562 7.37 -38.89 -11.98
C VAL A 562 6.86 -38.06 -10.79
N ILE A 563 5.91 -38.62 -10.06
CA ILE A 563 5.30 -38.00 -8.87
C ILE A 563 6.12 -38.44 -7.64
N PRO A 564 6.48 -37.55 -6.71
CA PRO A 564 7.20 -37.94 -5.50
C PRO A 564 6.39 -38.89 -4.62
N ASP A 565 7.04 -39.90 -4.03
CA ASP A 565 6.39 -40.85 -3.09
C ASP A 565 5.88 -40.16 -1.81
N THR A 566 6.37 -38.95 -1.51
CA THR A 566 5.93 -38.08 -0.41
C THR A 566 4.65 -37.29 -0.71
N PHE A 567 4.06 -37.43 -1.89
CA PHE A 567 2.81 -36.77 -2.25
C PHE A 567 1.58 -37.59 -1.85
N ASP A 568 0.78 -37.06 -0.91
CA ASP A 568 -0.39 -37.73 -0.34
C ASP A 568 -1.60 -36.75 -0.22
N PRO A 569 -2.79 -37.20 0.22
CA PRO A 569 -3.98 -36.33 0.42
C PRO A 569 -3.80 -35.25 1.49
N THR A 570 -2.85 -35.44 2.39
CA THR A 570 -2.62 -34.64 3.60
C THR A 570 -1.50 -33.62 3.46
N VAL A 571 -0.83 -33.57 2.30
CA VAL A 571 0.29 -32.67 1.99
C VAL A 571 0.01 -31.19 2.31
N PHE A 572 -1.26 -30.75 2.25
CA PHE A 572 -1.67 -29.38 2.59
C PHE A 572 -2.22 -29.21 4.02
N ASP A 573 -2.37 -30.26 4.83
CA ASP A 573 -3.13 -30.22 6.11
C ASP A 573 -2.54 -29.24 7.12
N LYS A 574 -1.22 -29.27 7.31
CA LYS A 574 -0.49 -28.34 8.18
C LYS A 574 -0.66 -26.88 7.74
N ALA A 575 -0.66 -26.63 6.43
CA ALA A 575 -0.83 -25.30 5.86
C ALA A 575 -2.30 -24.84 5.95
N GLU A 576 -3.27 -25.73 5.67
CA GLU A 576 -4.70 -25.45 5.80
C GLU A 576 -5.07 -25.09 7.24
N LEU A 577 -4.58 -25.86 8.23
CA LEU A 577 -4.80 -25.58 9.66
C LEU A 577 -4.21 -24.21 10.06
N SER A 578 -2.95 -23.96 9.71
CA SER A 578 -2.27 -22.70 10.02
C SER A 578 -2.96 -21.48 9.41
N ILE A 579 -3.45 -21.59 8.15
CA ILE A 579 -4.20 -20.52 7.51
C ILE A 579 -5.62 -20.36 8.08
N LYS A 580 -6.28 -21.43 8.50
CA LYS A 580 -7.57 -21.34 9.22
C LYS A 580 -7.43 -20.55 10.52
N GLU A 581 -6.41 -20.84 11.34
CA GLU A 581 -6.13 -20.10 12.58
C GLU A 581 -5.80 -18.62 12.31
N LEU A 582 -4.99 -18.35 11.28
CA LEU A 582 -4.67 -16.98 10.85
C LEU A 582 -5.93 -16.23 10.41
N VAL A 583 -6.80 -16.86 9.61
CA VAL A 583 -8.08 -16.30 9.16
C VAL A 583 -9.02 -16.05 10.35
N LEU A 584 -9.13 -17.00 11.28
CA LEU A 584 -9.99 -16.90 12.46
C LEU A 584 -9.63 -15.67 13.32
N THR A 585 -8.34 -15.50 13.60
CA THR A 585 -7.82 -14.41 14.44
C THR A 585 -7.79 -13.06 13.73
N ASN A 586 -7.46 -12.99 12.44
CA ASN A 586 -7.19 -11.73 11.75
C ASN A 586 -8.29 -11.25 10.80
N THR A 587 -9.07 -12.14 10.18
CA THR A 587 -10.02 -11.79 9.11
C THR A 587 -11.47 -12.03 9.54
N TRP A 588 -11.74 -13.19 10.15
CA TRP A 588 -13.07 -13.61 10.58
C TRP A 588 -13.67 -12.65 11.61
N ALA A 589 -12.93 -12.29 12.66
CA ALA A 589 -13.39 -11.33 13.66
C ALA A 589 -13.76 -9.96 13.05
N LYS A 590 -13.02 -9.50 12.03
CA LYS A 590 -13.35 -8.27 11.29
C LYS A 590 -14.59 -8.44 10.41
N PHE A 591 -14.74 -9.58 9.74
CA PHE A 591 -15.92 -9.90 8.92
C PHE A 591 -17.18 -9.93 9.77
N VAL A 592 -17.16 -10.65 10.89
CA VAL A 592 -18.27 -10.76 11.86
C VAL A 592 -18.65 -9.38 12.40
N LYS A 593 -17.70 -8.60 12.92
CA LYS A 593 -17.97 -7.22 13.39
C LYS A 593 -18.49 -6.30 12.28
N ALA A 594 -18.02 -6.46 11.04
CA ALA A 594 -18.52 -5.69 9.89
C ALA A 594 -19.94 -6.11 9.45
N GLY A 595 -20.32 -7.38 9.62
CA GLY A 595 -21.68 -7.87 9.42
C GLY A 595 -22.64 -7.31 10.47
N PHE A 596 -22.27 -7.38 11.75
CA PHE A 596 -23.04 -6.76 12.83
C PHE A 596 -23.19 -5.25 12.63
N ALA A 597 -22.13 -4.52 12.28
CA ALA A 597 -22.20 -3.07 12.03
C ALA A 597 -23.12 -2.69 10.86
N GLN A 598 -23.19 -3.51 9.81
CA GLN A 598 -24.14 -3.29 8.71
C GLN A 598 -25.59 -3.56 9.13
N ASN A 599 -25.80 -4.58 9.97
CA ASN A 599 -27.12 -4.88 10.50
C ASN A 599 -27.59 -3.79 11.47
N THR A 600 -26.76 -3.34 12.42
CA THR A 600 -27.16 -2.27 13.36
C THR A 600 -27.45 -0.96 12.65
N VAL A 601 -26.70 -0.58 11.61
CA VAL A 601 -27.00 0.62 10.80
C VAL A 601 -28.31 0.47 10.02
N LYS A 602 -28.56 -0.70 9.39
CA LYS A 602 -29.85 -0.97 8.72
C LYS A 602 -31.03 -0.91 9.68
N TRP A 603 -30.91 -1.55 10.84
CA TRP A 603 -31.95 -1.56 11.88
C TRP A 603 -32.16 -0.16 12.48
N SER A 604 -31.10 0.62 12.70
CA SER A 604 -31.20 2.01 13.17
C SER A 604 -31.93 2.91 12.15
N PHE A 605 -31.57 2.82 10.86
CA PHE A 605 -32.27 3.57 9.81
C PHE A 605 -33.73 3.12 9.67
N ALA A 606 -34.00 1.81 9.69
CA ALA A 606 -35.37 1.30 9.64
C ALA A 606 -36.20 1.73 10.85
N ALA A 607 -35.63 1.72 12.06
CA ALA A 607 -36.29 2.19 13.27
C ALA A 607 -36.55 3.71 13.27
N GLN A 608 -35.59 4.51 12.82
CA GLN A 608 -35.77 5.96 12.64
C GLN A 608 -36.82 6.28 11.57
N PHE A 609 -36.81 5.57 10.44
CA PHE A 609 -37.80 5.72 9.38
C PHE A 609 -39.19 5.31 9.85
N GLN A 610 -39.31 4.18 10.56
CA GLN A 610 -40.59 3.72 11.13
C GLN A 610 -41.12 4.69 12.19
N ALA A 611 -40.26 5.17 13.10
CA ALA A 611 -40.64 6.19 14.09
C ALA A 611 -41.06 7.51 13.42
N THR A 612 -40.46 7.88 12.29
CA THR A 612 -40.86 9.06 11.49
C THR A 612 -42.21 8.84 10.82
N ILE A 613 -42.47 7.64 10.27
CA ILE A 613 -43.78 7.26 9.72
C ILE A 613 -44.85 7.30 10.79
N ASP A 614 -44.61 6.71 11.97
CA ASP A 614 -45.61 6.65 13.04
C ASP A 614 -45.84 8.03 13.67
N ALA A 615 -44.82 8.89 13.78
CA ALA A 615 -44.98 10.30 14.15
C ALA A 615 -45.80 11.10 13.11
N CYS A 616 -45.58 10.87 11.81
CA CYS A 616 -46.42 11.45 10.75
C CYS A 616 -47.87 10.93 10.81
N ARG A 617 -48.06 9.64 11.13
CA ARG A 617 -49.37 8.99 11.26
C ARG A 617 -50.17 9.54 12.44
N GLN A 618 -49.49 9.85 13.55
CA GLN A 618 -50.09 10.54 14.71
C GLN A 618 -50.39 12.02 14.42
N LYS A 619 -49.54 12.72 13.66
CA LYS A 619 -49.78 14.14 13.29
C LYS A 619 -50.86 14.34 12.22
N PHE A 620 -51.08 13.37 11.33
CA PHE A 620 -52.05 13.47 10.22
C PHE A 620 -53.09 12.33 10.18
N PRO A 621 -53.92 12.14 11.23
CA PRO A 621 -54.91 11.06 11.30
C PRO A 621 -56.04 11.17 10.24
N LYS A 622 -56.18 12.33 9.57
CA LYS A 622 -57.18 12.56 8.52
C LYS A 622 -56.75 12.05 7.13
N PHE A 623 -55.44 11.93 6.84
CA PHE A 623 -54.98 11.59 5.49
C PHE A 623 -55.18 10.10 5.13
N VAL A 624 -55.06 9.19 6.11
CA VAL A 624 -55.23 7.75 5.91
C VAL A 624 -56.69 7.34 5.72
N ARG A 625 -57.65 8.18 6.14
CA ARG A 625 -59.09 7.88 6.04
C ARG A 625 -59.69 8.18 4.65
N GLY A 626 -58.93 8.80 3.75
CA GLY A 626 -59.33 9.10 2.36
C GLY A 626 -58.96 8.02 1.33
N LEU A 627 -58.13 7.04 1.68
CA LEU A 627 -57.66 5.96 0.78
C LEU A 627 -58.45 4.64 0.95
N ARG A 628 -59.69 4.74 1.43
CA ARG A 628 -60.63 3.60 1.61
C ARG A 628 -62.08 3.96 1.26
N LYS A 629 -62.24 4.78 0.22
CA LYS A 629 -63.46 4.93 -0.57
C LYS A 629 -63.07 4.84 -2.04
#